data_AF-A0A520TKJ2-F1
#
_entry.id   AF-A0A520TKJ2-F1
#
_cell.length_a   1.000
_cell.length_b   1.000
_cell.length_c   1.000
_cell.angle_alpha   90.00
_cell.angle_beta   90.00
_cell.angle_gamma   90.00
#
_symmetry.space_group_name_H-M   'P 1'
#
loop_
_entity.id
_entity.type
_entity.pdbx_description
1 polymer ?
#
loop_
_entity_poly.entity_id
_entity_poly.type
_entity_poly.pdbx_seq_one_letter_code
_entity_poly.pdbx_strand_id
1 'polypeptide(L)'
;MKKGYWKWLTYTLAFLSAPLLILLLGTYLNWFGEYQGPGEITNSKKVAEFPISGESSPKQILFGDLHVHTSFSLDALLFNLPISGGEGVHPVADACDYARFCSSLDFFAVTDHAEWLTKREWKDSLGSIQNCAKISSELDEPSVVPFLGWEWTQMGDKKENHYGHKNIIIKGIQDGEVPYRPIATDSHDNFVNNNALVTAAFAALDFSNRKNYFNWRFKSLVAQGYKDCKEREQIDENSDCYLKARTPEELFSELIKLNLDTIVIPHGSAWGGTTPALSSWDNQLNDKDHNAVFNRLIEVYSGHGNSEEYRDWAPIEVNLDGSQSCQQPSSIYLPTCFQAGDIIKERC
;
A
#
# COMPACT_ATOMS: atom_id res chain seq x y z
N MET A 1 -15.66 28.33 55.74
CA MET A 1 -15.77 28.66 54.28
C MET A 1 -14.65 28.05 53.41
N LYS A 2 -13.36 28.10 53.78
CA LYS A 2 -12.25 27.60 52.94
C LYS A 2 -12.24 26.08 52.62
N LYS A 3 -12.64 25.21 53.56
CA LYS A 3 -12.65 23.73 53.35
C LYS A 3 -13.72 23.24 52.36
N GLY A 4 -14.88 23.91 52.29
CA GLY A 4 -15.94 23.58 51.33
C GLY A 4 -15.56 23.97 49.90
N TYR A 5 -14.99 25.17 49.74
CA TYR A 5 -14.53 25.68 48.45
C TYR A 5 -13.50 24.77 47.78
N TRP A 6 -12.52 24.26 48.53
CA TRP A 6 -11.51 23.33 47.98
C TRP A 6 -12.12 22.01 47.51
N LYS A 7 -13.12 21.46 48.22
CA LYS A 7 -13.82 20.24 47.78
C LYS A 7 -14.59 20.47 46.48
N TRP A 8 -15.33 21.57 46.38
CA TRP A 8 -16.04 21.94 45.16
C TRP A 8 -15.08 22.19 44.00
N LEU A 9 -13.98 22.91 44.24
CA LEU A 9 -12.93 23.12 43.23
C LEU A 9 -12.34 21.79 42.74
N THR A 10 -12.05 20.85 43.65
CA THR A 10 -11.52 19.52 43.28
C THR A 10 -12.54 18.69 42.50
N TYR A 11 -13.82 18.72 42.87
CA TYR A 11 -14.86 18.00 42.12
C TYR A 11 -15.09 18.60 40.74
N THR A 12 -15.08 19.93 40.64
CA THR A 12 -15.20 20.63 39.35
C THR A 12 -14.01 20.34 38.45
N LEU A 13 -12.78 20.40 38.98
CA LEU A 13 -11.58 20.06 38.20
C LEU A 13 -11.57 18.60 37.77
N ALA A 14 -11.95 17.67 38.64
CA ALA A 14 -12.06 16.24 38.31
C ALA A 14 -13.13 15.97 37.25
N PHE A 15 -14.29 16.64 37.37
CA PHE A 15 -15.37 16.53 36.38
C PHE A 15 -14.95 17.08 35.02
N LEU A 16 -14.25 18.22 34.99
CA LEU A 16 -13.76 18.83 33.75
C LEU A 16 -12.61 18.04 33.10
N SER A 17 -11.77 17.36 33.89
CA SER A 17 -10.66 16.56 33.37
C SER A 17 -11.04 15.11 33.03
N ALA A 18 -12.15 14.60 33.55
CA ALA A 18 -12.61 13.23 33.31
C ALA A 18 -12.76 12.88 31.82
N PRO A 19 -13.37 13.70 30.94
CA PRO A 19 -13.49 13.38 29.52
C PRO A 19 -12.14 13.23 28.83
N LEU A 20 -11.18 14.10 29.17
CA LEU A 20 -9.82 14.03 28.64
C LEU A 20 -9.10 12.77 29.13
N LEU A 21 -9.23 12.44 30.42
CA LEU A 21 -8.68 11.21 30.98
C LEU A 21 -9.30 9.94 30.36
N ILE A 22 -10.61 9.94 30.15
CA ILE A 22 -11.33 8.83 29.49
C ILE A 22 -10.88 8.70 28.04
N LEU A 23 -10.75 9.81 27.31
CA LEU A 23 -10.24 9.81 25.94
C LEU A 23 -8.82 9.25 25.89
N LEU A 24 -7.93 9.74 26.76
CA LEU A 24 -6.54 9.29 26.82
C LEU A 24 -6.40 7.82 27.20
N LEU A 25 -7.06 7.40 28.27
CA LEU A 25 -7.03 6.02 28.76
C LEU A 25 -7.70 5.06 27.76
N GLY A 26 -8.86 5.45 27.24
CA GLY A 26 -9.58 4.66 26.24
C GLY A 26 -8.81 4.54 24.93
N THR A 27 -8.12 5.60 24.50
CA THR A 27 -7.20 5.53 23.36
C THR A 27 -6.02 4.63 23.67
N TYR A 28 -5.39 4.76 24.85
CA TYR A 28 -4.27 3.92 25.25
C TYR A 28 -4.62 2.43 25.23
N LEU A 29 -5.76 2.08 25.82
CA LEU A 29 -6.32 0.72 25.87
C LEU A 29 -6.99 0.28 24.55
N ASN A 30 -6.95 1.11 23.51
CA ASN A 30 -7.52 0.85 22.19
C ASN A 30 -9.04 0.56 22.18
N TRP A 31 -9.82 1.19 23.06
CA TRP A 31 -11.26 0.98 23.18
C TRP A 31 -12.08 1.48 22.00
N PHE A 32 -11.57 2.45 21.25
CA PHE A 32 -12.33 3.16 20.23
C PHE A 32 -12.01 2.71 18.79
N GLY A 33 -10.88 2.02 18.60
CA GLY A 33 -10.42 1.59 17.29
C GLY A 33 -11.00 0.24 16.93
N GLU A 34 -11.41 0.08 15.68
CA GLU A 34 -12.07 -1.13 15.19
C GLU A 34 -11.51 -1.57 13.84
N TYR A 35 -11.59 -2.87 13.59
CA TYR A 35 -11.33 -3.46 12.29
C TYR A 35 -12.36 -2.96 11.26
N GLN A 36 -11.88 -2.50 10.09
CA GLN A 36 -12.74 -1.88 9.06
C GLN A 36 -13.36 -2.86 8.06
N GLY A 37 -12.87 -4.10 8.01
CA GLY A 37 -13.40 -5.12 7.10
C GLY A 37 -13.28 -4.79 5.61
N PRO A 38 -13.74 -5.71 4.73
CA PRO A 38 -13.62 -5.55 3.28
C PRO A 38 -14.72 -4.68 2.66
N GLY A 39 -15.65 -4.15 3.45
CA GLY A 39 -16.81 -3.39 2.95
C GLY A 39 -17.88 -4.28 2.29
N GLU A 40 -18.87 -3.64 1.69
CA GLU A 40 -19.96 -4.30 0.96
C GLU A 40 -20.03 -3.76 -0.47
N ILE A 41 -20.02 -4.66 -1.46
CA ILE A 41 -20.09 -4.29 -2.87
C ILE A 41 -21.52 -3.91 -3.23
N THR A 42 -21.68 -2.81 -3.96
CA THR A 42 -22.99 -2.33 -4.38
C THR A 42 -23.67 -3.30 -5.34
N ASN A 43 -24.80 -3.85 -4.92
CA ASN A 43 -25.61 -4.79 -5.70
C ASN A 43 -26.57 -4.06 -6.67
N SER A 44 -26.02 -3.27 -7.58
CA SER A 44 -26.75 -2.57 -8.63
C SER A 44 -26.05 -2.76 -9.97
N LYS A 45 -26.81 -2.65 -11.06
CA LYS A 45 -26.27 -2.76 -12.42
C LYS A 45 -25.52 -1.49 -12.80
N LYS A 46 -24.34 -1.64 -13.40
CA LYS A 46 -23.62 -0.54 -14.07
C LYS A 46 -24.51 0.14 -15.12
N VAL A 47 -24.61 1.46 -15.07
CA VAL A 47 -25.25 2.23 -16.14
C VAL A 47 -24.33 2.17 -17.36
N ALA A 48 -24.70 1.36 -18.35
CA ALA A 48 -23.96 1.30 -19.60
C ALA A 48 -24.21 2.60 -20.40
N GLU A 49 -23.22 3.49 -20.48
CA GLU A 49 -23.33 4.73 -21.27
C GLU A 49 -23.14 4.51 -22.77
N PHE A 50 -22.60 3.35 -23.19
CA PHE A 50 -22.30 3.09 -24.59
C PHE A 50 -23.08 1.89 -25.12
N PRO A 51 -23.95 2.05 -26.12
CA PRO A 51 -24.52 0.91 -26.82
C PRO A 51 -23.40 0.17 -27.54
N ILE A 52 -23.26 -1.14 -27.25
CA ILE A 52 -22.40 -2.04 -28.03
C ILE A 52 -23.03 -2.16 -29.42
N SER A 53 -22.69 -1.24 -30.31
CA SER A 53 -23.00 -1.33 -31.73
C SER A 53 -21.70 -1.50 -32.50
N GLY A 54 -21.41 -2.71 -32.94
CA GLY A 54 -20.31 -2.97 -33.86
C GLY A 54 -19.88 -4.42 -33.86
N GLU A 55 -19.68 -4.98 -35.06
CA GLU A 55 -19.22 -6.34 -35.31
C GLU A 55 -18.06 -6.75 -34.41
N SER A 56 -18.08 -8.01 -33.98
CA SER A 56 -16.99 -8.69 -33.28
C SER A 56 -15.68 -8.56 -34.10
N SER A 57 -14.84 -7.61 -33.73
CA SER A 57 -13.43 -7.61 -34.12
C SER A 57 -12.74 -8.78 -33.39
N PRO A 58 -11.86 -9.55 -34.05
CA PRO A 58 -11.11 -10.63 -33.42
C PRO A 58 -10.08 -10.13 -32.38
N LYS A 59 -9.83 -8.81 -32.32
CA LYS A 59 -8.97 -8.17 -31.34
C LYS A 59 -9.75 -7.12 -30.57
N GLN A 60 -9.63 -7.17 -29.25
CA GLN A 60 -10.19 -6.21 -28.31
C GLN A 60 -9.07 -5.51 -27.53
N ILE A 61 -9.27 -4.23 -27.23
CA ILE A 61 -8.43 -3.47 -26.29
C ILE A 61 -9.18 -3.51 -24.95
N LEU A 62 -8.46 -3.84 -23.89
CA LEU A 62 -9.00 -3.86 -22.53
C LEU A 62 -8.22 -2.85 -21.67
N PHE A 63 -8.94 -2.14 -20.82
CA PHE A 63 -8.42 -1.18 -19.87
C PHE A 63 -8.54 -1.75 -18.46
N GLY A 64 -7.46 -1.70 -17.70
CA GLY A 64 -7.47 -2.21 -16.34
C GLY A 64 -6.39 -1.62 -15.46
N ASP A 65 -6.50 -1.91 -14.17
CA ASP A 65 -5.62 -1.40 -13.12
C ASP A 65 -5.09 -2.56 -12.28
N LEU A 66 -3.79 -2.84 -12.36
CA LEU A 66 -3.14 -3.96 -11.66
C LEU A 66 -2.38 -3.50 -10.40
N HIS A 67 -2.68 -2.30 -9.88
CA HIS A 67 -1.94 -1.70 -8.77
C HIS A 67 -2.88 -0.90 -7.85
N VAL A 68 -3.81 -1.60 -7.17
CA VAL A 68 -4.81 -0.96 -6.31
C VAL A 68 -4.56 -1.25 -4.84
N HIS A 69 -4.43 -0.19 -4.05
CA HIS A 69 -4.34 -0.24 -2.59
C HIS A 69 -5.68 0.12 -1.95
N THR A 70 -5.97 -0.55 -0.84
CA THR A 70 -7.16 -0.38 -0.03
C THR A 70 -6.76 0.00 1.39
N SER A 71 -7.73 0.22 2.27
CA SER A 71 -7.48 0.53 3.68
C SER A 71 -6.82 -0.59 4.49
N PHE A 72 -6.61 -1.76 3.88
CA PHE A 72 -5.74 -2.79 4.46
C PHE A 72 -4.25 -2.52 4.26
N SER A 73 -3.90 -1.72 3.25
CA SER A 73 -2.54 -1.23 3.02
C SER A 73 -2.19 -0.05 3.93
N LEU A 74 -0.90 0.05 4.26
CA LEU A 74 -0.33 1.10 5.12
C LEU A 74 -0.54 2.50 4.54
N ASP A 75 -0.11 2.67 3.30
CA ASP A 75 -0.05 3.92 2.57
C ASP A 75 -1.46 4.49 2.32
N ALA A 76 -2.37 3.69 1.77
CA ALA A 76 -3.74 4.10 1.49
C ALA A 76 -4.48 4.50 2.76
N LEU A 77 -4.33 3.76 3.86
CA LEU A 77 -4.98 4.13 5.12
C LEU A 77 -4.38 5.41 5.72
N LEU A 78 -3.04 5.55 5.71
CA LEU A 78 -2.36 6.71 6.31
C LEU A 78 -2.60 7.99 5.50
N PHE A 79 -2.44 7.93 4.18
CA PHE A 79 -2.55 9.10 3.32
C PHE A 79 -3.99 9.52 3.06
N ASN A 80 -4.97 8.64 3.29
CA ASN A 80 -6.38 9.01 3.21
C ASN A 80 -6.99 9.46 4.55
N LEU A 81 -6.18 9.62 5.62
CA LEU A 81 -6.65 10.25 6.84
C LEU A 81 -7.09 11.71 6.58
N PRO A 82 -8.15 12.21 7.24
CA PRO A 82 -8.62 13.58 7.02
C PRO A 82 -7.61 14.69 7.31
N ILE A 83 -6.65 14.45 8.20
CA ILE A 83 -5.54 15.39 8.44
C ILE A 83 -4.61 15.56 7.22
N SER A 84 -4.56 14.55 6.35
CA SER A 84 -3.84 14.56 5.08
C SER A 84 -4.71 15.08 3.92
N GLY A 85 -5.95 15.53 4.21
CA GLY A 85 -6.93 15.96 3.21
C GLY A 85 -7.71 14.81 2.55
N GLY A 86 -7.57 13.58 3.06
CA GLY A 86 -8.28 12.41 2.53
C GLY A 86 -9.70 12.23 3.07
N GLU A 87 -10.44 11.30 2.45
CA GLU A 87 -11.86 11.04 2.75
C GLU A 87 -12.05 9.99 3.88
N GLY A 88 -10.99 9.28 4.26
CA GLY A 88 -11.00 8.26 5.32
C GLY A 88 -10.69 6.85 4.81
N VAL A 89 -11.63 5.92 4.98
CA VAL A 89 -11.40 4.49 4.71
C VAL A 89 -12.04 4.12 3.37
N HIS A 90 -11.26 3.53 2.48
CA HIS A 90 -11.70 2.84 1.27
C HIS A 90 -11.42 1.33 1.38
N PRO A 91 -12.41 0.50 1.69
CA PRO A 91 -12.25 -0.95 1.79
C PRO A 91 -12.12 -1.62 0.42
N VAL A 92 -11.87 -2.93 0.40
CA VAL A 92 -11.72 -3.72 -0.84
C VAL A 92 -12.93 -3.63 -1.75
N ALA A 93 -14.14 -3.56 -1.19
CA ALA A 93 -15.38 -3.39 -1.95
C ALA A 93 -15.41 -2.09 -2.77
N ASP A 94 -14.84 -0.99 -2.26
CA ASP A 94 -14.78 0.28 -2.97
C ASP A 94 -13.96 0.15 -4.25
N ALA A 95 -12.90 -0.68 -4.27
CA ALA A 95 -12.12 -0.93 -5.49
C ALA A 95 -12.98 -1.58 -6.58
N CYS A 96 -13.84 -2.53 -6.22
CA CYS A 96 -14.80 -3.14 -7.14
C CYS A 96 -15.82 -2.11 -7.66
N ASP A 97 -16.43 -1.35 -6.76
CA ASP A 97 -17.45 -0.37 -7.14
C ASP A 97 -16.84 0.77 -7.97
N TYR A 98 -15.63 1.22 -7.67
CA TYR A 98 -14.90 2.21 -8.45
C TYR A 98 -14.58 1.68 -9.86
N ALA A 99 -14.09 0.44 -9.97
CA ALA A 99 -13.84 -0.20 -11.26
C ALA A 99 -15.13 -0.33 -12.09
N ARG A 100 -16.24 -0.72 -11.45
CA ARG A 100 -17.54 -0.93 -12.11
C ARG A 100 -18.21 0.38 -12.52
N PHE A 101 -18.31 1.36 -11.63
CA PHE A 101 -19.17 2.52 -11.80
C PHE A 101 -18.42 3.80 -12.20
N CYS A 102 -17.20 4.00 -11.70
CA CYS A 102 -16.48 5.26 -11.88
C CYS A 102 -15.52 5.20 -13.09
N SER A 103 -14.69 4.16 -13.15
CA SER A 103 -13.63 4.03 -14.16
C SER A 103 -14.01 3.14 -15.34
N SER A 104 -15.08 2.35 -15.20
CA SER A 104 -15.54 1.43 -16.23
C SER A 104 -14.45 0.48 -16.74
N LEU A 105 -13.63 -0.05 -15.83
CA LEU A 105 -12.52 -0.94 -16.16
C LEU A 105 -13.01 -2.31 -16.64
N ASP A 106 -12.24 -2.96 -17.51
CA ASP A 106 -12.44 -4.34 -17.92
C ASP A 106 -11.86 -5.32 -16.88
N PHE A 107 -10.79 -4.93 -16.19
CA PHE A 107 -10.19 -5.72 -15.12
C PHE A 107 -9.47 -4.86 -14.08
N PHE A 108 -9.30 -5.37 -12.87
CA PHE A 108 -8.45 -4.74 -11.87
C PHE A 108 -7.83 -5.77 -10.92
N ALA A 109 -6.80 -5.40 -10.16
CA ALA A 109 -6.23 -6.24 -9.11
C ALA A 109 -6.04 -5.46 -7.81
N VAL A 110 -6.46 -6.05 -6.69
CA VAL A 110 -6.16 -5.53 -5.35
C VAL A 110 -4.78 -6.04 -4.94
N THR A 111 -3.86 -5.12 -4.67
CA THR A 111 -2.43 -5.39 -4.42
C THR A 111 -1.94 -4.66 -3.17
N ASP A 112 -2.67 -4.75 -2.06
CA ASP A 112 -2.24 -4.18 -0.78
C ASP A 112 -0.83 -4.67 -0.40
N HIS A 113 -0.07 -3.84 0.33
CA HIS A 113 1.28 -4.19 0.82
C HIS A 113 1.25 -5.47 1.68
N ALA A 114 1.98 -6.50 1.25
CA ALA A 114 2.06 -7.78 1.97
C ALA A 114 2.65 -7.62 3.38
N GLU A 115 3.50 -6.61 3.58
CA GLU A 115 4.14 -6.29 4.84
C GLU A 115 3.16 -5.79 5.92
N TRP A 116 1.92 -5.50 5.52
CA TRP A 116 0.86 -4.96 6.37
C TRP A 116 -0.43 -5.78 6.35
N LEU A 117 -0.54 -6.77 5.47
CA LEU A 117 -1.68 -7.66 5.38
C LEU A 117 -1.63 -8.77 6.42
N THR A 118 -2.59 -8.78 7.33
CA THR A 118 -2.84 -9.96 8.17
C THR A 118 -3.47 -11.07 7.35
N LYS A 119 -3.36 -12.32 7.82
CA LYS A 119 -4.09 -13.46 7.24
C LYS A 119 -5.60 -13.23 7.15
N ARG A 120 -6.20 -12.56 8.14
CA ARG A 120 -7.62 -12.23 8.13
C ARG A 120 -7.95 -11.30 6.96
N GLU A 121 -7.18 -10.23 6.80
CA GLU A 121 -7.37 -9.25 5.73
C GLU A 121 -7.13 -9.88 4.36
N TRP A 122 -6.14 -10.75 4.23
CA TRP A 122 -5.94 -11.54 3.01
C TRP A 122 -7.18 -12.35 2.62
N LYS A 123 -7.78 -13.05 3.59
CA LYS A 123 -9.03 -13.80 3.38
C LYS A 123 -10.21 -12.89 3.07
N ASP A 124 -10.32 -11.76 3.74
CA ASP A 124 -11.38 -10.78 3.52
C ASP A 124 -11.25 -10.14 2.11
N SER A 125 -10.03 -9.88 1.63
CA SER A 125 -9.76 -9.45 0.26
C SER A 125 -10.17 -10.50 -0.76
N LEU A 126 -9.79 -11.77 -0.55
CA LEU A 126 -10.23 -12.89 -1.41
C LEU A 126 -11.76 -12.98 -1.49
N GLY A 127 -12.44 -12.93 -0.33
CA GLY A 127 -13.90 -13.00 -0.27
C GLY A 127 -14.57 -11.82 -1.00
N SER A 128 -13.99 -10.62 -0.90
CA SER A 128 -14.48 -9.43 -1.63
C SER A 128 -14.28 -9.57 -3.15
N ILE A 129 -13.10 -10.03 -3.59
CA ILE A 129 -12.82 -10.27 -5.01
C ILE A 129 -13.75 -11.34 -5.61
N GLN A 130 -13.99 -12.44 -4.89
CA GLN A 130 -14.96 -13.47 -5.28
C GLN A 130 -16.39 -12.90 -5.38
N ASN A 131 -16.80 -12.08 -4.43
CA ASN A 131 -18.10 -11.42 -4.45
C ASN A 131 -18.22 -10.43 -5.62
N CYS A 132 -17.17 -9.67 -5.92
CA CYS A 132 -17.10 -8.77 -7.07
C CYS A 132 -17.28 -9.52 -8.39
N ALA A 133 -16.54 -10.62 -8.57
CA ALA A 133 -16.63 -11.45 -9.77
C ALA A 133 -18.05 -11.97 -9.97
N LYS A 134 -18.68 -12.46 -8.89
CA LYS A 134 -20.07 -12.94 -8.91
C LYS A 134 -21.03 -11.82 -9.30
N ILE A 135 -21.07 -10.71 -8.56
CA ILE A 135 -22.00 -9.60 -8.79
C ILE A 135 -21.83 -9.04 -10.21
N SER A 136 -20.59 -8.81 -10.65
CA SER A 136 -20.34 -8.24 -11.97
C SER A 136 -20.80 -9.19 -13.09
N SER A 137 -20.57 -10.50 -12.95
CA SER A 137 -21.05 -11.49 -13.92
C SER A 137 -22.58 -11.62 -13.98
N GLU A 138 -23.28 -11.30 -12.89
CA GLU A 138 -24.75 -11.38 -12.83
C GLU A 138 -25.43 -10.10 -13.34
N LEU A 139 -24.79 -8.93 -13.18
CA LEU A 139 -25.44 -7.62 -13.40
C LEU A 139 -24.85 -6.78 -14.52
N ASP A 140 -23.55 -6.87 -14.78
CA ASP A 140 -22.84 -5.97 -15.68
C ASP A 140 -22.63 -6.58 -17.08
N GLU A 141 -22.63 -5.73 -18.10
CA GLU A 141 -22.46 -6.11 -19.50
C GLU A 141 -21.55 -5.08 -20.20
N PRO A 142 -20.27 -5.40 -20.48
CA PRO A 142 -19.55 -6.61 -20.06
C PRO A 142 -19.23 -6.63 -18.56
N SER A 143 -18.97 -7.82 -18.01
CA SER A 143 -18.51 -8.01 -16.64
C SER A 143 -17.06 -7.56 -16.45
N VAL A 144 -16.76 -7.00 -15.28
CA VAL A 144 -15.38 -6.70 -14.84
C VAL A 144 -14.71 -7.98 -14.34
N VAL A 145 -13.42 -8.15 -14.63
CA VAL A 145 -12.61 -9.26 -14.11
C VAL A 145 -11.75 -8.78 -12.92
N PRO A 146 -12.14 -9.10 -11.68
CA PRO A 146 -11.32 -8.76 -10.51
C PRO A 146 -10.27 -9.84 -10.27
N PHE A 147 -9.04 -9.42 -10.01
CA PHE A 147 -7.92 -10.26 -9.60
C PHE A 147 -7.54 -9.98 -8.16
N LEU A 148 -7.00 -10.99 -7.50
CA LEU A 148 -6.32 -10.82 -6.23
C LEU A 148 -4.80 -10.77 -6.49
N GLY A 149 -4.10 -10.03 -5.65
CA GLY A 149 -2.65 -9.94 -5.68
C GLY A 149 -2.13 -9.31 -4.41
N TRP A 150 -0.84 -9.03 -4.38
CA TRP A 150 -0.21 -8.25 -3.31
C TRP A 150 0.97 -7.48 -3.86
N GLU A 151 1.32 -6.39 -3.20
CA GLU A 151 2.59 -5.72 -3.43
C GLU A 151 3.64 -6.27 -2.47
N TRP A 152 4.74 -6.75 -3.04
CA TRP A 152 5.98 -7.05 -2.34
C TRP A 152 6.85 -5.79 -2.34
N THR A 153 7.11 -5.22 -1.17
CA THR A 153 7.54 -3.82 -1.04
C THR A 153 8.97 -3.74 -0.50
N GLN A 154 9.98 -3.79 -1.37
CA GLN A 154 11.38 -3.79 -0.94
C GLN A 154 12.03 -2.42 -1.13
N MET A 155 12.71 -1.95 -0.09
CA MET A 155 13.52 -0.75 -0.16
C MET A 155 14.93 -1.04 0.37
N GLY A 156 15.94 -0.84 -0.47
CA GLY A 156 17.34 -0.72 -0.08
C GLY A 156 17.74 0.73 0.18
N ASP A 157 18.77 0.94 1.00
CA ASP A 157 19.40 2.24 1.26
C ASP A 157 20.44 2.62 0.19
N LYS A 158 20.87 1.65 -0.63
CA LYS A 158 21.83 1.82 -1.72
C LYS A 158 21.31 1.19 -2.99
N LYS A 159 21.85 1.60 -4.14
CA LYS A 159 21.45 1.02 -5.42
C LYS A 159 21.71 -0.49 -5.47
N GLU A 160 22.73 -1.02 -4.80
CA GLU A 160 23.10 -2.44 -4.88
C GLU A 160 22.16 -3.37 -4.11
N ASN A 161 21.39 -2.85 -3.15
CA ASN A 161 20.46 -3.62 -2.32
C ASN A 161 19.01 -3.13 -2.44
N HIS A 162 18.73 -2.27 -3.42
CA HIS A 162 17.39 -1.79 -3.72
C HIS A 162 16.84 -2.54 -4.93
N TYR A 163 15.79 -3.34 -4.69
CA TYR A 163 15.12 -4.17 -5.70
C TYR A 163 13.76 -3.61 -6.10
N GLY A 164 13.41 -2.43 -5.61
CA GLY A 164 12.11 -1.81 -5.82
C GLY A 164 10.96 -2.68 -5.34
N HIS A 165 9.78 -2.40 -5.85
CA HIS A 165 8.57 -3.09 -5.46
C HIS A 165 8.10 -4.02 -6.59
N LYS A 166 7.21 -4.95 -6.27
CA LYS A 166 6.64 -5.88 -7.25
C LYS A 166 5.18 -6.17 -6.94
N ASN A 167 4.30 -5.96 -7.91
CA ASN A 167 2.95 -6.50 -7.83
C ASN A 167 2.94 -7.94 -8.30
N ILE A 168 2.43 -8.82 -7.45
CA ILE A 168 2.20 -10.22 -7.78
C ILE A 168 0.71 -10.40 -7.96
N ILE A 169 0.30 -10.71 -9.19
CA ILE A 169 -1.10 -10.93 -9.55
C ILE A 169 -1.34 -12.42 -9.73
N ILE A 170 -2.34 -12.97 -9.06
CA ILE A 170 -2.76 -14.35 -9.22
C ILE A 170 -3.99 -14.42 -10.13
N LYS A 171 -3.98 -15.34 -11.09
CA LYS A 171 -5.10 -15.52 -12.01
C LYS A 171 -6.31 -16.18 -11.34
N GLY A 172 -6.05 -17.16 -10.48
CA GLY A 172 -7.08 -17.91 -9.79
C GLY A 172 -7.58 -17.17 -8.55
N ILE A 173 -8.88 -17.29 -8.30
CA ILE A 173 -9.55 -16.72 -7.11
C ILE A 173 -10.38 -17.78 -6.37
N GLN A 174 -10.22 -19.06 -6.73
CA GLN A 174 -10.88 -20.17 -6.05
C GLN A 174 -9.98 -20.74 -4.94
N ASP A 175 -10.60 -21.46 -4.01
CA ASP A 175 -9.86 -22.17 -2.97
C ASP A 175 -8.86 -23.16 -3.60
N GLY A 176 -7.61 -23.10 -3.13
CA GLY A 176 -6.51 -23.91 -3.69
C GLY A 176 -5.79 -23.29 -4.90
N GLU A 177 -6.33 -22.21 -5.47
CA GLU A 177 -5.64 -21.41 -6.50
C GLU A 177 -5.02 -20.12 -5.93
N VAL A 178 -5.20 -19.89 -4.63
CA VAL A 178 -4.74 -18.72 -3.88
C VAL A 178 -3.85 -19.21 -2.73
N PRO A 179 -2.67 -18.58 -2.47
CA PRO A 179 -1.83 -18.97 -1.35
C PRO A 179 -2.52 -18.63 -0.01
N TYR A 180 -2.15 -19.32 1.07
CA TYR A 180 -2.74 -19.05 2.39
C TYR A 180 -2.44 -17.64 2.94
N ARG A 181 -1.41 -16.98 2.40
CA ARG A 181 -0.98 -15.62 2.74
C ARG A 181 -0.06 -15.07 1.63
N PRO A 182 0.08 -13.73 1.51
CA PRO A 182 1.06 -13.14 0.61
C PRO A 182 2.49 -13.32 1.13
N ILE A 183 3.47 -13.11 0.25
CA ILE A 183 4.90 -13.11 0.58
C ILE A 183 5.35 -11.65 0.72
N ALA A 184 5.84 -11.30 1.91
CA ALA A 184 6.25 -9.94 2.27
C ALA A 184 7.79 -9.78 2.29
N THR A 185 8.26 -8.54 2.26
CA THR A 185 9.63 -8.16 2.67
C THR A 185 9.68 -7.85 4.16
N ASP A 186 10.78 -7.28 4.67
CA ASP A 186 10.81 -6.75 6.04
C ASP A 186 9.87 -5.53 6.20
N SER A 187 9.13 -5.46 7.31
CA SER A 187 8.19 -4.35 7.54
C SER A 187 8.92 -3.05 7.87
N HIS A 188 8.47 -1.95 7.24
CA HIS A 188 9.00 -0.62 7.52
C HIS A 188 8.23 0.03 8.69
N ASP A 189 8.52 -0.43 9.91
CA ASP A 189 7.83 -0.01 11.14
C ASP A 189 7.93 1.49 11.45
N ASN A 190 8.82 2.21 10.77
CA ASN A 190 9.09 3.64 10.98
C ASN A 190 7.90 4.55 10.62
N PHE A 191 6.96 4.09 9.79
CA PHE A 191 5.78 4.86 9.39
C PHE A 191 4.60 4.70 10.37
N VAL A 192 4.74 3.84 11.38
CA VAL A 192 3.63 3.41 12.23
C VAL A 192 3.55 4.26 13.48
N ASN A 193 2.73 5.32 13.45
CA ASN A 193 2.43 6.09 14.66
C ASN A 193 1.29 5.45 15.45
N ASN A 194 1.65 4.64 16.45
CA ASN A 194 0.72 4.01 17.40
C ASN A 194 0.52 4.83 18.70
N ASN A 195 1.10 6.03 18.78
CA ASN A 195 1.16 6.80 20.02
C ASN A 195 -0.25 7.25 20.43
N ALA A 196 -0.69 6.78 21.59
CA ALA A 196 -2.03 7.06 22.11
C ALA A 196 -2.27 8.55 22.37
N LEU A 197 -1.24 9.32 22.78
CA LEU A 197 -1.36 10.75 23.02
C LEU A 197 -1.58 11.50 21.70
N VAL A 198 -0.81 11.16 20.67
CA VAL A 198 -0.95 11.77 19.34
C VAL A 198 -2.31 11.44 18.74
N THR A 199 -2.72 10.16 18.83
CA THR A 199 -4.03 9.71 18.35
C THR A 199 -5.17 10.43 19.07
N ALA A 200 -5.11 10.54 20.39
CA ALA A 200 -6.11 11.24 21.18
C ALA A 200 -6.16 12.74 20.87
N ALA A 201 -5.00 13.37 20.62
CA ALA A 201 -4.93 14.77 20.22
C ALA A 201 -5.61 15.00 18.86
N PHE A 202 -5.31 14.20 17.84
CA PHE A 202 -5.97 14.29 16.54
C PHE A 202 -7.47 14.01 16.63
N ALA A 203 -7.87 12.99 17.40
CA ALA A 203 -9.28 12.69 17.66
C ALA A 203 -10.01 13.82 18.41
N ALA A 204 -9.33 14.63 19.22
CA ALA A 204 -9.93 15.78 19.90
C ALA A 204 -10.01 17.02 19.00
N LEU A 205 -8.96 17.28 18.21
CA LEU A 205 -8.88 18.43 17.30
C LEU A 205 -9.80 18.29 16.09
N ASP A 206 -9.94 17.07 15.57
CA ASP A 206 -10.83 16.72 14.47
C ASP A 206 -11.84 15.65 14.93
N PHE A 207 -12.72 16.09 15.83
CA PHE A 207 -13.66 15.20 16.51
C PHE A 207 -14.67 14.54 15.57
N SER A 208 -15.07 15.21 14.48
CA SER A 208 -15.96 14.63 13.45
C SER A 208 -15.37 13.36 12.85
N ASN A 209 -14.06 13.35 12.60
CA ASN A 209 -13.36 12.23 11.96
C ASN A 209 -12.59 11.34 12.96
N ARG A 210 -12.82 11.51 14.26
CA ARG A 210 -12.09 10.80 15.33
C ARG A 210 -11.93 9.29 15.11
N LYS A 211 -12.92 8.66 14.49
CA LYS A 211 -12.95 7.23 14.23
C LYS A 211 -11.82 6.79 13.29
N ASN A 212 -11.48 7.58 12.29
CA ASN A 212 -10.38 7.31 11.36
C ASN A 212 -9.04 7.22 12.11
N TYR A 213 -8.78 8.14 13.04
CA TYR A 213 -7.56 8.11 13.85
C TYR A 213 -7.51 6.90 14.81
N PHE A 214 -8.64 6.53 15.41
CA PHE A 214 -8.70 5.34 16.26
C PHE A 214 -8.52 4.05 15.46
N ASN A 215 -9.10 3.95 14.27
CA ASN A 215 -8.96 2.80 13.38
C ASN A 215 -7.53 2.67 12.85
N TRP A 216 -6.91 3.79 12.46
CA TRP A 216 -5.49 3.84 12.11
C TRP A 216 -4.62 3.29 13.25
N ARG A 217 -4.87 3.72 14.49
CA ARG A 217 -4.14 3.20 15.66
C ARG A 217 -4.41 1.71 15.89
N PHE A 218 -5.65 1.26 15.76
CA PHE A 218 -6.00 -0.16 15.88
C PHE A 218 -5.19 -0.99 14.88
N LYS A 219 -5.22 -0.62 13.59
CA LYS A 219 -4.49 -1.30 12.53
C LYS A 219 -2.97 -1.28 12.76
N SER A 220 -2.44 -0.13 13.18
CA SER A 220 -1.03 0.05 13.57
C SER A 220 -0.60 -0.91 14.67
N LEU A 221 -1.42 -1.08 15.72
CA LEU A 221 -1.13 -2.03 16.80
C LEU A 221 -1.21 -3.49 16.35
N VAL A 222 -2.15 -3.82 15.47
CA VAL A 222 -2.27 -5.16 14.88
C VAL A 222 -1.03 -5.48 14.05
N ALA A 223 -0.62 -4.57 13.15
CA ALA A 223 0.55 -4.75 12.30
C ALA A 223 1.84 -4.95 13.10
N GLN A 224 2.07 -4.12 14.14
CA GLN A 224 3.24 -4.25 15.03
C GLN A 224 3.23 -5.51 15.90
N GLY A 225 2.04 -6.03 16.21
CA GLY A 225 1.89 -7.26 16.99
C GLY A 225 2.06 -8.54 16.15
N TYR A 226 1.98 -8.43 14.83
CA TYR A 226 2.06 -9.56 13.91
C TYR A 226 3.50 -10.01 13.74
N LYS A 227 3.73 -11.33 13.77
CA LYS A 227 5.08 -11.90 13.82
C LYS A 227 5.47 -12.53 12.49
N ASP A 228 6.77 -12.62 12.25
CA ASP A 228 7.30 -13.39 11.14
C ASP A 228 7.17 -14.90 11.40
N CYS A 229 6.98 -15.66 10.33
CA CYS A 229 7.00 -17.12 10.40
C CYS A 229 8.42 -17.58 10.76
N LYS A 230 8.53 -18.70 11.49
CA LYS A 230 9.85 -19.25 11.82
C LYS A 230 10.51 -19.78 10.55
N GLU A 231 11.83 -19.70 10.49
CA GLU A 231 12.58 -20.31 9.39
C GLU A 231 12.22 -21.80 9.25
N ARG A 232 11.90 -22.22 8.01
CA ARG A 232 11.54 -23.59 7.65
C ARG A 232 10.26 -24.11 8.30
N GLU A 233 9.43 -23.22 8.86
CA GLU A 233 8.08 -23.56 9.28
C GLU A 233 7.24 -23.95 8.05
N GLN A 234 6.54 -25.09 8.16
CA GLN A 234 5.61 -25.49 7.11
C GLN A 234 4.39 -24.56 7.16
N ILE A 235 4.17 -23.84 6.06
CA ILE A 235 3.05 -22.92 5.94
C ILE A 235 1.79 -23.70 5.56
N ASP A 236 0.73 -23.47 6.33
CA ASP A 236 -0.57 -24.10 6.15
C ASP A 236 -1.71 -23.08 6.41
N GLU A 237 -2.94 -23.57 6.40
CA GLU A 237 -4.13 -22.77 6.66
C GLU A 237 -4.22 -22.23 8.10
N ASN A 238 -3.43 -22.74 9.05
CA ASN A 238 -3.51 -22.43 10.48
C ASN A 238 -2.41 -21.46 10.94
N SER A 239 -1.27 -21.45 10.27
CA SER A 239 -0.20 -20.51 10.59
C SER A 239 -0.70 -19.06 10.40
N ASP A 240 -0.27 -18.13 11.25
CA ASP A 240 -0.74 -16.74 11.28
C ASP A 240 0.45 -15.82 11.57
N CYS A 241 1.21 -15.55 10.51
CA CYS A 241 2.52 -14.93 10.54
C CYS A 241 2.90 -14.43 9.14
N TYR A 242 3.81 -13.45 9.05
CA TYR A 242 4.35 -12.98 7.77
C TYR A 242 5.32 -14.00 7.19
N LEU A 243 5.04 -14.48 5.97
CA LEU A 243 5.99 -15.22 5.16
C LEU A 243 6.91 -14.22 4.46
N LYS A 244 8.23 -14.32 4.69
CA LYS A 244 9.20 -13.32 4.25
C LYS A 244 10.06 -13.82 3.10
N ALA A 245 10.29 -12.96 2.12
CA ALA A 245 11.34 -13.03 1.12
C ALA A 245 11.98 -11.65 1.00
N ARG A 246 13.30 -11.54 1.24
CA ARG A 246 14.02 -10.26 1.29
C ARG A 246 14.67 -9.88 -0.03
N THR A 247 14.85 -10.85 -0.92
CA THR A 247 15.38 -10.64 -2.26
C THR A 247 14.41 -11.17 -3.32
N PRO A 248 14.49 -10.68 -4.56
CA PRO A 248 13.74 -11.27 -5.67
C PRO A 248 14.04 -12.76 -5.86
N GLU A 249 15.29 -13.20 -5.69
CA GLU A 249 15.66 -14.63 -5.75
C GLU A 249 14.85 -15.48 -4.74
N GLU A 250 14.74 -15.02 -3.49
CA GLU A 250 13.93 -15.68 -2.47
C GLU A 250 12.44 -15.66 -2.84
N LEU A 251 11.94 -14.52 -3.34
CA LEU A 251 10.54 -14.37 -3.76
C LEU A 251 10.21 -15.35 -4.88
N PHE A 252 11.02 -15.42 -5.93
CA PHE A 252 10.77 -16.34 -7.04
C PHE A 252 10.87 -17.80 -6.61
N SER A 253 11.79 -18.14 -5.71
CA SER A 253 11.88 -19.49 -5.13
C SER A 253 10.58 -19.90 -4.43
N GLU A 254 9.99 -18.99 -3.65
CA GLU A 254 8.69 -19.23 -3.00
C GLU A 254 7.53 -19.29 -4.02
N LEU A 255 7.51 -18.41 -5.02
CA LEU A 255 6.48 -18.45 -6.08
C LEU A 255 6.51 -19.76 -6.89
N ILE A 256 7.70 -20.30 -7.17
CA ILE A 256 7.87 -21.60 -7.83
C ILE A 256 7.28 -22.72 -6.97
N LYS A 257 7.47 -22.69 -5.64
CA LYS A 257 6.91 -23.69 -4.71
C LYS A 257 5.39 -23.61 -4.65
N LEU A 258 4.83 -22.39 -4.68
CA LEU A 258 3.39 -22.19 -4.72
C LEU A 258 2.76 -22.76 -6.00
N ASN A 259 3.50 -22.74 -7.12
CA ASN A 259 3.08 -23.32 -8.41
C ASN A 259 1.69 -22.85 -8.86
N LEU A 260 1.47 -21.53 -8.78
CA LEU A 260 0.25 -20.85 -9.20
C LEU A 260 0.46 -20.14 -10.55
N ASP A 261 -0.64 -19.88 -11.28
CA ASP A 261 -0.61 -19.05 -12.49
C ASP A 261 -0.53 -17.57 -12.08
N THR A 262 0.70 -17.04 -12.03
CA THR A 262 0.99 -15.70 -11.53
C THR A 262 1.84 -14.90 -12.51
N ILE A 263 1.70 -13.58 -12.43
CA ILE A 263 2.61 -12.62 -13.05
C ILE A 263 3.22 -11.73 -11.97
N VAL A 264 4.44 -11.26 -12.23
CA VAL A 264 5.18 -10.36 -11.34
C VAL A 264 5.53 -9.11 -12.13
N ILE A 265 5.03 -7.96 -11.70
CA ILE A 265 5.19 -6.67 -12.36
C ILE A 265 6.11 -5.82 -11.48
N PRO A 266 7.39 -5.64 -11.84
CA PRO A 266 8.30 -4.80 -11.08
C PRO A 266 8.03 -3.31 -11.34
N HIS A 267 8.20 -2.51 -10.28
CA HIS A 267 8.05 -1.06 -10.30
C HIS A 267 8.98 -0.37 -9.29
N GLY A 268 9.00 0.98 -9.29
CA GLY A 268 9.81 1.78 -8.36
C GLY A 268 11.34 1.56 -8.47
N SER A 269 11.83 1.10 -9.62
CA SER A 269 13.19 0.53 -9.72
C SER A 269 14.29 1.48 -10.19
N ALA A 270 13.97 2.60 -10.85
CA ALA A 270 14.97 3.42 -11.54
C ALA A 270 15.12 4.86 -11.00
N TRP A 271 14.03 5.53 -10.66
CA TRP A 271 14.09 6.93 -10.24
C TRP A 271 12.81 7.33 -9.51
N GLY A 272 12.89 7.96 -8.33
CA GLY A 272 11.70 8.38 -7.57
C GLY A 272 11.97 8.75 -6.12
N GLY A 273 10.90 8.97 -5.35
CA GLY A 273 10.99 9.44 -3.96
C GLY A 273 11.51 8.43 -2.93
N THR A 274 11.44 7.13 -3.25
CA THR A 274 11.84 6.00 -2.38
C THR A 274 13.06 5.24 -2.91
N THR A 275 13.53 5.60 -4.11
CA THR A 275 14.61 4.90 -4.81
C THR A 275 15.96 5.59 -4.53
N PRO A 276 17.00 4.86 -4.07
CA PRO A 276 18.33 5.41 -3.88
C PRO A 276 18.89 6.04 -5.15
N ALA A 277 19.72 7.08 -4.99
CA ALA A 277 20.36 7.73 -6.11
C ALA A 277 21.16 6.73 -6.96
N LEU A 278 21.13 6.93 -8.28
CA LEU A 278 21.83 6.10 -9.27
C LEU A 278 21.32 4.66 -9.38
N SER A 279 20.15 4.34 -8.81
CA SER A 279 19.48 3.07 -9.10
C SER A 279 19.08 2.99 -10.57
N SER A 280 19.04 1.78 -11.09
CA SER A 280 18.73 1.47 -12.48
C SER A 280 18.03 0.11 -12.54
N TRP A 281 17.61 -0.29 -13.74
CA TRP A 281 17.05 -1.61 -13.98
C TRP A 281 18.06 -2.77 -13.89
N ASP A 282 19.34 -2.51 -13.56
CA ASP A 282 20.38 -3.55 -13.52
C ASP A 282 20.03 -4.68 -12.53
N ASN A 283 19.43 -4.34 -11.39
CA ASN A 283 18.96 -5.32 -10.38
C ASN A 283 17.61 -5.97 -10.72
N GLN A 284 17.07 -5.71 -11.92
CA GLN A 284 15.82 -6.30 -12.42
C GLN A 284 16.02 -7.14 -13.67
N LEU A 285 17.24 -7.14 -14.22
CA LEU A 285 17.59 -7.72 -15.53
C LEU A 285 18.73 -8.74 -15.44
N ASN A 286 19.07 -9.20 -14.24
CA ASN A 286 20.06 -10.25 -14.02
C ASN A 286 19.38 -11.60 -13.70
N ASP A 287 20.11 -12.71 -13.89
CA ASP A 287 19.56 -14.07 -13.75
C ASP A 287 19.04 -14.43 -12.35
N LYS A 288 19.45 -13.69 -11.30
CA LYS A 288 18.98 -13.93 -9.93
C LYS A 288 17.70 -13.18 -9.63
N ASP A 289 17.61 -11.95 -10.11
CA ASP A 289 16.54 -11.01 -9.77
C ASP A 289 15.44 -10.89 -10.84
N HIS A 290 15.57 -11.64 -11.93
CA HIS A 290 14.60 -11.71 -13.01
C HIS A 290 14.16 -13.15 -13.28
N ASN A 291 12.86 -13.34 -13.53
CA ASN A 291 12.35 -14.61 -14.02
C ASN A 291 11.32 -14.39 -15.13
N ALA A 292 11.72 -14.68 -16.38
CA ALA A 292 10.90 -14.45 -17.58
C ALA A 292 9.56 -15.22 -17.60
N VAL A 293 9.41 -16.27 -16.78
CA VAL A 293 8.12 -16.97 -16.64
C VAL A 293 7.09 -16.08 -15.93
N PHE A 294 7.52 -15.36 -14.90
CA PHE A 294 6.69 -14.48 -14.07
C PHE A 294 6.69 -13.02 -14.55
N ASN A 295 7.86 -12.49 -14.90
CA ASN A 295 8.06 -11.09 -15.30
C ASN A 295 7.74 -10.89 -16.77
N ARG A 296 6.46 -10.68 -17.07
CA ARG A 296 5.96 -10.44 -18.43
C ARG A 296 5.55 -9.00 -18.70
N LEU A 297 5.45 -8.18 -17.65
CA LEU A 297 5.08 -6.78 -17.69
C LEU A 297 6.04 -6.00 -16.80
N ILE A 298 6.16 -4.70 -17.07
CA ILE A 298 6.91 -3.75 -16.25
C ILE A 298 6.07 -2.48 -16.10
N GLU A 299 6.18 -1.81 -14.96
CA GLU A 299 5.66 -0.46 -14.79
C GLU A 299 6.71 0.56 -15.25
N VAL A 300 6.35 1.41 -16.21
CA VAL A 300 7.26 2.43 -16.76
C VAL A 300 7.06 3.81 -16.13
N TYR A 301 5.91 4.06 -15.51
CA TYR A 301 5.56 5.34 -14.90
C TYR A 301 4.55 5.16 -13.76
N SER A 302 4.80 5.80 -12.62
CA SER A 302 3.87 5.91 -11.49
C SER A 302 4.25 7.01 -10.50
N GLY A 303 3.54 7.08 -9.37
CA GLY A 303 3.94 7.92 -8.24
C GLY A 303 5.30 7.55 -7.64
N HIS A 304 5.78 6.32 -7.87
CA HIS A 304 7.10 5.86 -7.43
C HIS A 304 8.21 6.22 -8.41
N GLY A 305 7.91 6.75 -9.60
CA GLY A 305 8.95 7.07 -10.57
C GLY A 305 8.54 7.19 -12.02
N ASN A 306 9.48 7.69 -12.84
CA ASN A 306 9.33 7.75 -14.28
C ASN A 306 10.55 7.10 -14.95
N SER A 307 10.30 6.06 -15.75
CA SER A 307 11.29 5.36 -16.60
C SER A 307 11.02 5.54 -18.11
N GLU A 308 10.03 6.37 -18.50
CA GLU A 308 9.70 6.61 -19.91
C GLU A 308 10.78 7.43 -20.63
N GLU A 309 11.31 8.44 -19.96
CA GLU A 309 12.30 9.34 -20.55
C GLU A 309 13.73 8.94 -20.16
N TYR A 310 14.53 8.60 -21.16
CA TYR A 310 15.97 8.57 -20.97
C TYR A 310 16.52 9.99 -20.83
N ARG A 311 17.27 10.23 -19.75
CA ARG A 311 17.98 11.47 -19.50
C ARG A 311 19.49 11.20 -19.59
N ASP A 312 20.20 11.98 -20.39
CA ASP A 312 21.66 11.86 -20.60
C ASP A 312 22.48 12.58 -19.52
N TRP A 313 21.82 13.13 -18.51
CA TRP A 313 22.43 13.72 -17.32
C TRP A 313 22.21 12.84 -16.10
N ALA A 314 23.08 12.96 -15.10
CA ALA A 314 22.95 12.28 -13.82
C ALA A 314 22.73 13.31 -12.70
N PRO A 315 21.91 13.01 -11.69
CA PRO A 315 21.66 13.94 -10.60
C PRO A 315 22.89 14.15 -9.70
N ILE A 316 23.81 13.18 -9.69
CA ILE A 316 25.00 13.12 -8.83
C ILE A 316 26.16 12.58 -9.67
N GLU A 317 27.36 13.10 -9.45
CA GLU A 317 28.61 12.55 -9.97
C GLU A 317 29.29 11.70 -8.91
N VAL A 318 29.81 10.52 -9.30
CA VAL A 318 30.58 9.65 -8.41
C VAL A 318 32.06 9.77 -8.79
N ASN A 319 32.85 10.32 -7.87
CA ASN A 319 34.29 10.49 -8.04
C ASN A 319 35.02 9.14 -7.96
N LEU A 320 36.28 9.11 -8.41
CA LEU A 320 37.12 7.89 -8.40
C LEU A 320 37.34 7.30 -7.00
N ASP A 321 37.29 8.14 -5.97
CA ASP A 321 37.41 7.73 -4.56
C ASP A 321 36.07 7.26 -3.96
N GLY A 322 34.99 7.23 -4.76
CA GLY A 322 33.64 6.85 -4.35
C GLY A 322 32.85 7.99 -3.70
N SER A 323 33.43 9.19 -3.54
CA SER A 323 32.69 10.35 -3.03
C SER A 323 31.68 10.85 -4.05
N GLN A 324 30.56 11.38 -3.55
CA GLN A 324 29.49 11.94 -4.38
C GLN A 324 29.60 13.46 -4.41
N SER A 325 29.54 14.05 -5.61
CA SER A 325 29.49 15.49 -5.82
C SER A 325 28.20 15.90 -6.53
N CYS A 326 27.74 17.12 -6.21
CA CYS A 326 26.65 17.73 -6.94
C CYS A 326 27.14 18.15 -8.33
N GLN A 327 26.42 17.76 -9.39
CA GLN A 327 26.75 18.24 -10.73
C GLN A 327 26.59 19.76 -10.84
N GLN A 328 27.31 20.37 -11.78
CA GLN A 328 27.08 21.77 -12.12
C GLN A 328 25.83 21.90 -13.02
N PRO A 329 25.09 23.02 -12.95
CA PRO A 329 23.98 23.28 -13.85
C PRO A 329 24.43 23.26 -15.31
N SER A 330 23.56 22.74 -16.18
CA SER A 330 23.72 22.79 -17.63
C SER A 330 22.55 23.52 -18.28
N SER A 331 22.57 23.67 -19.61
CA SER A 331 21.45 24.25 -20.35
C SER A 331 20.17 23.40 -20.30
N ILE A 332 20.28 22.11 -19.95
CA ILE A 332 19.17 21.14 -19.99
C ILE A 332 18.81 20.55 -18.62
N TYR A 333 19.62 20.82 -17.59
CA TYR A 333 19.41 20.25 -16.26
C TYR A 333 19.94 21.18 -15.15
N LEU A 334 19.11 21.39 -14.14
CA LEU A 334 19.47 22.07 -12.90
C LEU A 334 19.43 21.06 -11.74
N PRO A 335 20.58 20.61 -11.24
CA PRO A 335 20.65 19.66 -10.14
C PRO A 335 19.95 20.19 -8.88
N THR A 336 19.12 19.35 -8.25
CA THR A 336 18.38 19.71 -7.03
C THR A 336 19.31 20.12 -5.87
N CYS A 337 20.46 19.45 -5.75
CA CYS A 337 21.50 19.81 -4.78
C CYS A 337 22.08 21.21 -5.02
N PHE A 338 22.18 21.65 -6.28
CA PHE A 338 22.67 22.97 -6.64
C PHE A 338 21.62 24.03 -6.30
N GLN A 339 20.37 23.81 -6.74
CA GLN A 339 19.25 24.70 -6.44
C GLN A 339 19.01 24.85 -4.93
N ALA A 340 19.15 23.76 -4.17
CA ALA A 340 19.07 23.81 -2.72
C ALA A 340 20.16 24.70 -2.12
N GLY A 341 21.39 24.62 -2.63
CA GLY A 341 22.49 25.51 -2.23
C GLY A 341 22.20 26.98 -2.50
N ASP A 342 21.67 27.30 -3.67
CA ASP A 342 21.26 28.67 -4.02
C ASP A 342 20.15 29.20 -3.10
N ILE A 343 19.12 28.39 -2.84
CA ILE A 343 18.03 28.76 -1.92
C ILE A 343 18.55 29.00 -0.50
N ILE A 344 19.47 28.16 -0.01
CA ILE A 344 20.09 28.36 1.31
C ILE A 344 20.84 29.69 1.33
N LYS A 345 21.64 29.97 0.30
CA LYS A 345 22.41 31.20 0.19
C LYS A 345 21.52 32.45 0.10
N GLU A 346 20.38 32.37 -0.56
CA GLU A 346 19.41 33.48 -0.61
C GLU A 346 18.73 33.75 0.75
N ARG A 347 18.62 32.74 1.60
CA ARG A 347 17.99 32.83 2.92
C ARG A 347 18.95 33.20 4.06
N CYS A 348 20.26 33.12 3.82
CA CYS A 348 21.32 33.52 4.75
C CYS A 348 21.84 34.92 4.42
#